data_AF-A0A5Y4ZQC9-F1
#
_entry.id   AF-A0A5Y4ZQC9-F1
#
_cell.length_a   1.000
_cell.length_b   1.000
_cell.length_c   1.000
_cell.angle_alpha   90.00
_cell.angle_beta   90.00
_cell.angle_gamma   90.00
#
_symmetry.space_group_name_H-M   'P 1'
#
loop_
_entity.id
_entity.type
_entity.pdbx_description
1 polymer ?
#
loop_
_entity_poly.entity_id
_entity_poly.type
_entity_poly.pdbx_seq_one_letter_code
_entity_poly.pdbx_strand_id
1 'polypeptide(L)'
;MKCTALIVTFNRLEKLKKSVRETVKAGFSSIVIVNNGSRDGTREWLSSLSEPAITILNLNDNLGGAGGFKVGSQYICSYSNADWVFFYDDDAYPEINILKHF
;
A
#
# COMPACT_ATOMS: atom_id res chain seq x y z
N MET A 1 -5.52 18.19 1.17
CA MET A 1 -5.15 17.44 -0.05
C MET A 1 -5.34 15.95 0.22
N LYS A 2 -5.82 15.20 -0.76
CA LYS A 2 -6.05 13.76 -0.68
C LYS A 2 -4.78 13.03 -1.10
N CYS A 3 -3.99 12.62 -0.12
CA CYS A 3 -2.76 11.88 -0.34
C CYS A 3 -3.04 10.37 -0.26
N THR A 4 -2.68 9.64 -1.30
CA THR A 4 -2.80 8.18 -1.36
C THR A 4 -1.43 7.53 -1.26
N ALA A 5 -1.26 6.58 -0.36
CA ALA A 5 -0.09 5.71 -0.34
C ALA A 5 -0.29 4.55 -1.33
N LEU A 6 0.72 4.24 -2.13
CA LEU A 6 0.77 3.05 -2.97
C LEU A 6 1.96 2.19 -2.54
N ILE A 7 1.65 1.04 -1.95
CA ILE A 7 2.61 0.10 -1.38
C ILE A 7 2.61 -1.19 -2.18
N VAL A 8 3.79 -1.68 -2.56
CA VAL A 8 3.96 -3.01 -3.18
C VAL A 8 4.70 -3.92 -2.21
N THR A 9 4.28 -5.19 -2.13
CA THR A 9 4.88 -6.19 -1.26
C THR A 9 4.98 -7.56 -1.94
N PHE A 10 6.03 -8.31 -1.60
CA PHE A 10 6.19 -9.71 -2.00
C PHE A 10 7.00 -10.48 -0.94
N ASN A 11 6.35 -11.39 -0.22
CA ASN A 11 6.97 -12.30 0.77
C ASN A 11 7.76 -11.59 1.91
N ARG A 12 7.24 -10.48 2.45
CA ARG A 12 7.86 -9.74 3.57
C ARG A 12 6.83 -9.29 4.60
N LEU A 13 5.93 -10.19 4.99
CA LEU A 13 4.78 -9.93 5.88
C LEU A 13 5.10 -9.05 7.10
N GLU A 14 6.15 -9.34 7.85
CA GLU A 14 6.45 -8.60 9.08
C GLU A 14 6.87 -7.14 8.83
N LYS A 15 7.55 -6.88 7.70
CA LYS A 15 7.88 -5.50 7.31
C LYS A 15 6.64 -4.75 6.84
N LEU A 16 5.82 -5.41 6.02
CA LEU A 16 4.55 -4.87 5.57
C LEU A 16 3.63 -4.49 6.75
N LYS A 17 3.49 -5.36 7.75
CA LYS A 17 2.74 -5.07 9.00
C LYS A 17 3.17 -3.75 9.65
N LYS A 18 4.49 -3.52 9.71
CA LYS A 18 5.05 -2.29 10.27
C LYS A 18 4.79 -1.10 9.34
N SER A 19 5.03 -1.24 8.04
CA SER A 19 4.80 -0.19 7.05
C SER A 19 3.34 0.27 7.02
N VAL A 20 2.38 -0.65 6.99
CA VAL A 20 0.95 -0.35 7.05
C VAL A 20 0.59 0.39 8.33
N ARG A 21 1.10 -0.06 9.48
CA ARG A 21 0.85 0.61 10.77
C ARG A 21 1.32 2.07 10.76
N GLU A 22 2.54 2.33 10.30
CA GLU A 22 3.07 3.70 10.27
C GLU A 22 2.38 4.56 9.21
N THR A 23 1.97 3.96 8.09
CA THR A 23 1.18 4.64 7.05
C THR A 23 -0.20 5.07 7.56
N VAL A 24 -0.91 4.18 8.27
CA VAL A 24 -2.21 4.52 8.87
C VAL A 24 -2.06 5.65 9.88
N LYS A 25 -1.04 5.57 10.75
CA LYS A 25 -0.73 6.64 11.71
C LYS A 25 -0.46 7.98 11.03
N ALA A 26 0.29 7.99 9.92
CA ALA A 26 0.63 9.19 9.17
C ALA A 26 -0.60 9.89 8.54
N GLY A 27 -1.78 9.26 8.53
CA GLY A 27 -3.04 9.90 8.18
C GLY A 27 -3.27 10.06 6.68
N PHE A 28 -2.76 9.12 5.86
CA PHE A 28 -3.10 9.07 4.44
C PHE A 28 -4.61 8.93 4.23
N SER A 29 -5.15 9.62 3.23
CA SER A 29 -6.59 9.57 2.91
C SER A 29 -7.01 8.22 2.32
N SER A 30 -6.07 7.54 1.65
CA SER A 30 -6.25 6.19 1.12
C SER A 30 -4.90 5.47 1.08
N ILE A 31 -4.91 4.15 1.23
CA ILE A 31 -3.74 3.29 1.21
C ILE A 31 -4.06 2.14 0.27
N VAL A 32 -3.38 2.08 -0.88
CA VAL A 32 -3.49 0.98 -1.83
C VAL A 32 -2.30 0.06 -1.62
N ILE A 33 -2.57 -1.20 -1.29
CA ILE A 33 -1.56 -2.23 -1.09
C ILE A 33 -1.68 -3.27 -2.21
N VAL A 34 -0.61 -3.44 -2.97
CA VAL A 34 -0.49 -4.47 -3.99
C VAL A 34 0.28 -5.65 -3.41
N ASN A 35 -0.45 -6.70 -3.04
CA ASN A 35 0.15 -8.00 -2.72
C ASN A 35 0.52 -8.70 -4.03
N ASN A 36 1.81 -8.63 -4.38
CA ASN A 36 2.34 -9.04 -5.68
C ASN A 36 2.62 -10.55 -5.73
N GLY A 37 1.62 -11.37 -5.41
CA GLY A 37 1.71 -12.83 -5.46
C GLY A 37 2.42 -13.48 -4.26
N SER A 38 2.34 -12.90 -3.06
CA SER A 38 2.99 -13.46 -1.87
C SER A 38 2.42 -14.82 -1.45
N ARG A 39 3.25 -15.64 -0.80
CA ARG A 39 2.96 -17.01 -0.33
C ARG A 39 3.33 -17.24 1.15
N ASP A 40 3.58 -16.18 1.89
CA ASP A 40 4.11 -16.17 3.27
C ASP A 40 3.05 -15.85 4.34
N GLY A 41 1.76 -15.98 4.02
CA GLY A 41 0.66 -15.57 4.92
C GLY A 41 0.20 -14.12 4.72
N THR A 42 0.80 -13.37 3.77
CA THR A 42 0.44 -11.97 3.54
C THR A 42 -1.01 -11.78 3.10
N ARG A 43 -1.54 -12.67 2.26
CA ARG A 43 -2.93 -12.55 1.78
C ARG A 43 -3.93 -12.71 2.92
N GLU A 44 -3.69 -13.69 3.78
CA GLU A 44 -4.52 -14.02 4.94
C GLU A 44 -4.50 -12.87 5.94
N TRP A 45 -3.32 -12.33 6.23
CA TRP A 45 -3.18 -11.18 7.11
C TRP A 45 -3.85 -9.93 6.54
N LEU A 46 -3.63 -9.60 5.27
CA LEU A 46 -4.29 -8.45 4.62
C LEU A 46 -5.81 -8.57 4.67
N SER A 47 -6.36 -9.78 4.47
CA SER A 47 -7.80 -10.03 4.54
C SER A 47 -8.40 -9.87 5.94
N SER A 48 -7.56 -9.88 6.98
CA SER A 48 -7.99 -9.65 8.37
C SER A 48 -8.06 -8.17 8.77
N LEU A 49 -7.55 -7.27 7.93
CA LEU A 49 -7.54 -5.84 8.22
C LEU A 49 -8.95 -5.25 8.05
N SER A 50 -9.36 -4.43 9.03
CA SER A 50 -10.65 -3.73 9.03
C SER A 50 -10.50 -2.22 8.92
N GLU A 51 -9.43 -1.73 8.29
CA GLU A 51 -9.12 -0.30 8.15
C GLU A 51 -9.80 0.27 6.89
N PRO A 52 -10.79 1.19 7.03
CA PRO A 52 -11.55 1.69 5.88
C PRO A 52 -10.71 2.42 4.82
N ALA A 53 -9.56 2.99 5.21
CA ALA A 53 -8.67 3.67 4.27
C ALA A 53 -7.88 2.70 3.38
N ILE A 54 -7.82 1.41 3.72
CA ILE A 54 -7.00 0.42 3.01
C ILE A 54 -7.78 -0.27 1.89
N THR A 55 -7.21 -0.27 0.69
CA THR A 55 -7.61 -1.10 -0.44
C THR A 55 -6.51 -2.11 -0.74
N ILE A 56 -6.89 -3.37 -0.92
CA ILE A 56 -5.95 -4.47 -1.19
C ILE A 56 -6.15 -5.00 -2.61
N LEU A 57 -5.06 -5.06 -3.37
CA LEU A 57 -5.00 -5.69 -4.69
C LEU A 57 -4.15 -6.96 -4.59
N ASN A 58 -4.81 -8.11 -4.61
CA ASN A 58 -4.16 -9.41 -4.57
C ASN A 58 -3.87 -9.90 -5.99
N LEU A 59 -2.60 -10.05 -6.32
CA LEU A 59 -2.16 -10.71 -7.55
C LEU A 59 -1.88 -12.19 -7.29
N ASN A 60 -1.93 -12.99 -8.35
CA ASN A 60 -1.63 -14.43 -8.27
C ASN A 60 -0.13 -14.70 -8.44
N ASP A 61 0.54 -13.86 -9.22
CA ASP A 61 1.96 -14.00 -9.56
C ASP A 61 2.71 -12.71 -9.24
N ASN A 62 4.01 -12.86 -9.00
CA ASN A 62 4.92 -11.72 -8.84
C ASN A 62 5.27 -11.15 -10.21
N LEU A 63 4.76 -9.94 -10.50
CA LEU A 63 5.00 -9.23 -11.76
C LEU A 63 6.27 -8.35 -11.74
N GLY A 64 7.12 -8.51 -10.72
CA GLY A 64 8.20 -7.57 -10.39
C GLY A 64 7.68 -6.27 -9.76
N GLY A 65 8.58 -5.45 -9.22
CA GLY A 65 8.21 -4.20 -8.53
C GLY A 65 7.45 -3.23 -9.45
N ALA A 66 7.96 -3.00 -10.66
CA ALA A 66 7.30 -2.14 -11.64
C ALA A 66 5.91 -2.67 -12.06
N GLY A 67 5.75 -3.99 -12.16
CA GLY A 67 4.45 -4.61 -12.46
C GLY A 67 3.43 -4.38 -11.34
N GLY A 68 3.85 -4.54 -10.08
CA GLY A 68 3.03 -4.22 -8.92
C GLY A 68 2.60 -2.75 -8.88
N PHE A 69 3.55 -1.82 -9.05
CA PHE A 69 3.26 -0.39 -9.07
C PHE A 69 2.36 0.01 -10.25
N LYS A 70 2.52 -0.61 -11.43
CA LYS A 70 1.63 -0.39 -12.57
C LYS A 70 0.18 -0.73 -12.20
N VAL A 71 -0.07 -1.91 -11.63
CA VAL A 71 -1.42 -2.34 -11.25
C VAL A 71 -2.04 -1.38 -10.23
N GLY A 72 -1.29 -1.01 -9.20
CA GLY A 72 -1.75 -0.07 -8.19
C GLY A 72 -2.05 1.32 -8.77
N SER A 73 -1.20 1.80 -9.67
CA SER A 73 -1.41 3.08 -10.37
C SER A 73 -2.68 3.05 -11.23
N GLN A 74 -2.91 1.97 -11.98
CA GLN A 74 -4.12 1.81 -12.79
C GLN A 74 -5.39 1.83 -11.93
N TYR A 75 -5.36 1.18 -10.77
CA TYR A 75 -6.45 1.23 -9.80
C TYR A 75 -6.70 2.66 -9.30
N ILE A 76 -5.65 3.35 -8.86
CA ILE A 76 -5.74 4.73 -8.34
C ILE A 76 -6.30 5.67 -9.41
N CYS A 77 -5.84 5.58 -10.65
CA CYS A 77 -6.35 6.40 -11.76
C CYS A 77 -7.82 6.11 -12.09
N SER A 78 -8.28 4.88 -11.90
CA SER A 78 -9.64 4.48 -12.27
C SER A 78 -10.66 4.73 -11.17
N TYR A 79 -10.25 4.65 -9.90
CA TYR A 79 -11.18 4.56 -8.76
C TYR A 79 -10.92 5.57 -7.64
N SER A 80 -9.83 6.35 -7.70
CA SER A 80 -9.54 7.35 -6.67
C SER A 80 -9.66 8.78 -7.21
N ASN A 81 -9.77 9.72 -6.28
CA ASN A 81 -9.67 11.16 -6.52
C ASN A 81 -8.45 11.73 -5.77
N ALA A 82 -7.33 11.00 -5.80
CA ALA A 82 -6.09 11.41 -5.17
C ALA A 82 -5.53 12.68 -5.82
N ASP A 83 -5.10 13.63 -4.99
CA ASP A 83 -4.34 14.80 -5.43
C ASP A 83 -2.84 14.44 -5.58
N TRP A 84 -2.35 13.57 -4.69
CA TRP A 84 -0.96 13.10 -4.65
C TRP A 84 -0.89 11.61 -4.38
N VAL A 85 0.08 10.95 -4.99
CA VAL A 85 0.36 9.53 -4.79
C VAL A 85 1.80 9.35 -4.33
N PHE A 86 1.96 8.68 -3.19
CA PHE A 86 3.25 8.38 -2.58
C PHE A 86 3.58 6.91 -2.85
N PHE A 87 4.61 6.68 -3.66
CA PHE A 87 5.07 5.35 -4.03
C PHE A 87 6.19 4.91 -3.10
N TYR A 88 6.07 3.74 -2.47
CA TYR A 88 7.15 3.13 -1.70
C TYR A 88 6.93 1.63 -1.46
N ASP A 89 8.00 0.94 -1.07
CA ASP A 89 7.99 -0.49 -0.78
C ASP A 89 7.58 -0.79 0.68
N ASP A 90 7.34 -2.06 0.97
CA ASP A 90 6.91 -2.59 2.27
C ASP A 90 7.90 -2.45 3.43
N ASP A 91 9.07 -1.84 3.21
CA ASP A 91 10.07 -1.53 4.23
C ASP A 91 10.37 -0.03 4.40
N ALA A 92 9.55 0.83 3.81
CA ALA A 92 9.48 2.24 4.16
C ALA A 92 8.47 2.47 5.28
N TYR A 93 8.84 3.33 6.23
CA TYR A 93 8.05 3.65 7.42
C TYR A 93 7.85 5.17 7.50
N PRO A 94 6.73 5.69 6.96
CA PRO A 94 6.48 7.14 6.96
C PRO A 94 6.41 7.69 8.38
N GLU A 95 7.05 8.84 8.63
CA GLU A 95 6.90 9.53 9.90
C GLU A 95 5.48 10.11 10.06
N ILE A 96 5.02 10.22 11.31
CA ILE A 96 3.65 10.64 11.67
C ILE A 96 3.20 11.96 11.00
N ASN A 97 4.12 12.87 10.72
CA ASN A 97 3.83 14.21 10.17
C ASN A 97 4.28 14.38 8.72
N ILE A 98 4.67 13.31 8.02
CA ILE A 98 5.26 13.40 6.67
C ILE A 98 4.40 14.21 5.70
N LEU A 99 3.07 14.10 5.80
CA LEU A 99 2.13 14.78 4.90
C LEU A 99 2.06 16.29 5.10
N LYS A 100 2.61 16.85 6.20
CA LYS A 100 2.66 18.30 6.42
C LYS A 100 3.78 18.98 5.63
N HIS A 101 4.66 18.19 5.02
CA HIS A 101 5.81 18.67 4.26
C HIS A 101 5.56 18.69 2.74
N PHE A 102 4.34 18.37 2.31
CA PHE A 102 3.87 18.32 0.91
C PHE A 102 2.52 19.02 0.81
#